data_AF-A0A8C2VN31-F1
#
_entry.id   AF-A0A8C2VN31-F1
#
_cell.length_a   1.000
_cell.length_b   1.000
_cell.length_c   1.000
_cell.angle_alpha   90.00
_cell.angle_beta   90.00
_cell.angle_gamma   90.00
#
_symmetry.space_group_name_H-M   'P 1'
#
loop_
_entity.id
_entity.type
_entity.pdbx_description
1 polymer ?
#
loop_
_entity_poly.entity_id
_entity_poly.type
_entity_poly.pdbx_seq_one_letter_code
_entity_poly.pdbx_strand_id
1 'polypeptide(L)'
;MTELLSGIRVIKFFGWEQAMAARVEACRAQELGRLRVIKYLDAACVYLWAALPVVISIVIFITYVLMGHQLTATKGALVGIVGKVGCGKSSLLAAITGELHRLRGRVAVWGLSKGFGLATQEPWIQFATIRDNILFGKTFDPKLYREVLEACALNEDLSVLPAGDQTEVGEKGVTLSGGQRARIALARAVYQEKALYLLDDPLAAVDADVASHLLHRCILGVLSHTTRLLCTHRTEYLEKADLVL
;
A
#
# COMPACT_ATOMS: atom_id res chain seq x y z
N MET A 1 -28.91 -58.60 -6.53
CA MET A 1 -29.14 -58.69 -5.06
C MET A 1 -30.57 -59.07 -4.73
N THR A 2 -31.59 -58.44 -5.32
CA THR A 2 -33.01 -58.71 -5.06
C THR A 2 -33.44 -60.17 -5.31
N GLU A 3 -33.02 -60.79 -6.41
CA GLU A 3 -33.33 -62.21 -6.71
C GLU A 3 -32.59 -63.22 -5.79
N LEU A 4 -31.41 -62.84 -5.31
CA LEU A 4 -30.58 -63.68 -4.43
C LEU A 4 -31.17 -63.75 -3.01
N LEU A 5 -31.77 -62.65 -2.57
CA LEU A 5 -32.45 -62.54 -1.28
C LEU A 5 -33.81 -63.26 -1.29
N SER A 6 -34.54 -63.25 -2.41
CA SER A 6 -35.81 -64.01 -2.53
C SER A 6 -35.61 -65.51 -2.64
N GLY A 7 -34.49 -65.98 -3.21
CA GLY A 7 -34.15 -67.40 -3.40
C GLY A 7 -33.29 -68.04 -2.29
N ILE A 8 -33.04 -67.36 -1.17
CA ILE A 8 -31.97 -67.76 -0.22
C ILE A 8 -32.16 -69.15 0.40
N ARG A 9 -33.41 -69.59 0.65
CA ARG A 9 -33.68 -70.94 1.16
C ARG A 9 -33.24 -72.01 0.16
N VAL A 10 -33.54 -71.82 -1.12
CA VAL A 10 -33.19 -72.75 -2.20
C VAL A 10 -31.67 -72.85 -2.33
N ILE A 11 -30.97 -71.72 -2.32
CA ILE A 11 -29.50 -71.68 -2.42
C ILE A 11 -28.82 -72.44 -1.27
N LYS A 12 -29.37 -72.34 -0.04
CA LYS A 12 -28.87 -73.10 1.12
C LYS A 12 -29.13 -74.60 1.01
N PHE A 13 -30.33 -75.00 0.58
CA PHE A 13 -30.68 -76.42 0.41
C PHE A 13 -29.79 -77.13 -0.61
N PHE A 14 -29.37 -76.43 -1.68
CA PHE A 14 -28.48 -76.98 -2.71
C PHE A 14 -26.98 -76.72 -2.45
N GLY A 15 -26.61 -76.05 -1.35
CA GLY A 15 -25.21 -75.75 -1.02
C GLY A 15 -24.49 -74.82 -2.00
N TRP A 16 -25.22 -74.00 -2.77
CA TRP A 16 -24.67 -73.17 -3.85
C TRP A 16 -24.15 -71.80 -3.39
N GLU A 17 -23.94 -71.60 -2.09
CA GLU A 17 -23.50 -70.33 -1.51
C GLU A 17 -22.16 -69.85 -2.10
N GLN A 18 -21.19 -70.75 -2.22
CA GLN A 18 -19.86 -70.41 -2.77
C GLN A 18 -19.92 -70.02 -4.25
N ALA A 19 -20.74 -70.73 -5.04
CA ALA A 19 -20.89 -70.44 -6.47
C ALA A 19 -21.58 -69.09 -6.72
N MET A 20 -22.57 -68.73 -5.90
CA MET A 20 -23.23 -67.43 -5.99
C MET A 20 -22.35 -66.30 -5.45
N ALA A 21 -21.61 -66.53 -4.36
CA ALA A 21 -20.64 -65.57 -3.83
C ALA A 21 -19.56 -65.24 -4.88
N ALA A 22 -19.01 -66.26 -5.54
CA ALA A 22 -18.03 -66.06 -6.62
C ALA A 22 -18.58 -65.24 -7.79
N ARG A 23 -19.87 -65.40 -8.15
CA ARG A 23 -20.52 -64.58 -9.18
C ARG A 23 -20.69 -63.12 -8.75
N VAL A 24 -21.08 -62.88 -7.50
CA VAL A 24 -21.19 -61.52 -6.95
C VAL A 24 -19.83 -60.86 -6.86
N GLU A 25 -18.79 -61.58 -6.42
CA GLU A 25 -17.41 -61.09 -6.39
C GLU A 25 -16.86 -60.79 -7.78
N ALA A 26 -17.13 -61.64 -8.78
CA ALA A 26 -16.75 -61.39 -10.16
C ALA A 26 -17.41 -60.11 -10.70
N CYS A 27 -18.70 -59.91 -10.43
CA CYS A 27 -19.42 -58.68 -10.80
C CYS A 27 -18.87 -57.45 -10.07
N ARG A 28 -18.61 -57.58 -8.76
CA ARG A 28 -18.03 -56.50 -7.92
C ARG A 28 -16.62 -56.12 -8.36
N ALA A 29 -15.80 -57.08 -8.79
CA ALA A 29 -14.47 -56.80 -9.32
C ALA A 29 -14.53 -55.95 -10.61
N GLN A 30 -15.50 -56.23 -11.48
CA GLN A 30 -15.73 -55.44 -12.70
C GLN A 30 -16.24 -54.03 -12.37
N GLU A 31 -17.14 -53.90 -11.40
CA GLU A 31 -17.66 -52.61 -10.92
C GLU A 31 -16.56 -51.74 -10.29
N LEU A 32 -15.75 -52.32 -9.40
CA LEU A 32 -14.62 -51.63 -8.75
C LEU A 32 -13.57 -51.18 -9.78
N GLY A 33 -13.36 -51.94 -10.85
CA GLY A 33 -12.50 -51.52 -11.97
C GLY A 33 -12.99 -50.22 -12.63
N ARG A 34 -14.30 -50.13 -12.90
CA ARG A 34 -14.90 -48.92 -13.50
C ARG A 34 -14.90 -47.74 -12.54
N LEU A 35 -15.24 -47.95 -11.27
CA LEU A 35 -15.25 -46.90 -10.25
C LEU A 35 -13.85 -46.32 -10.02
N ARG A 36 -12.81 -47.15 -10.11
CA ARG A 36 -11.42 -46.69 -9.98
C ARG A 36 -11.05 -45.69 -11.08
N VAL A 37 -11.42 -45.97 -12.33
CA VAL A 37 -11.17 -45.05 -13.47
C VAL A 37 -11.89 -43.73 -13.27
N ILE A 38 -13.16 -43.76 -12.86
CA ILE A 38 -13.94 -42.55 -12.58
C ILE A 38 -13.28 -41.71 -11.48
N LYS A 39 -12.82 -42.35 -10.39
CA LYS A 39 -12.16 -41.63 -9.29
C LYS A 39 -10.83 -40.99 -9.70
N TYR A 40 -10.06 -41.63 -10.59
CA TYR A 40 -8.85 -41.02 -11.14
C TYR A 40 -9.17 -39.84 -12.07
N LEU A 41 -10.22 -39.93 -12.89
CA LEU A 41 -10.67 -38.83 -13.75
C LEU A 41 -11.18 -37.64 -12.93
N ASP A 42 -11.97 -37.89 -11.88
CA ASP A 42 -12.45 -36.85 -10.96
C ASP A 42 -11.27 -36.14 -10.28
N ALA A 43 -10.31 -36.91 -9.75
CA ALA A 43 -9.11 -36.35 -9.12
C ALA A 43 -8.28 -35.50 -10.09
N ALA A 44 -8.12 -35.96 -11.33
CA ALA A 44 -7.42 -35.22 -12.37
C ALA A 44 -8.14 -33.90 -12.71
N CYS A 45 -9.48 -33.92 -12.80
CA CYS A 45 -10.28 -32.73 -13.07
C CYS A 45 -10.16 -31.70 -11.94
N VAL A 46 -10.26 -32.13 -10.68
CA VAL A 46 -10.10 -31.25 -9.51
C VAL A 46 -8.71 -30.64 -9.47
N TYR A 47 -7.66 -31.43 -9.74
CA TYR A 47 -6.30 -30.93 -9.78
C TYR A 47 -6.08 -29.92 -10.90
N LEU A 48 -6.65 -30.18 -12.09
CA LEU A 48 -6.58 -29.26 -13.23
C LEU A 48 -7.27 -27.92 -12.91
N TRP A 49 -8.46 -27.96 -12.31
CA TRP A 49 -9.20 -26.76 -11.87
C TRP A 49 -8.45 -25.96 -10.81
N ALA A 50 -7.77 -26.62 -9.87
CA ALA A 50 -6.98 -25.96 -8.85
C ALA A 50 -5.66 -25.37 -9.39
N ALA A 51 -5.03 -26.05 -10.35
CA ALA A 51 -3.74 -25.63 -10.91
C ALA A 51 -3.88 -24.53 -11.99
N LEU A 52 -5.01 -24.48 -12.71
CA LEU A 52 -5.22 -23.56 -13.83
C LEU A 52 -4.92 -22.08 -13.49
N PRO A 53 -5.45 -21.50 -12.40
CA PRO A 53 -5.23 -20.09 -12.08
C PRO A 53 -3.76 -19.77 -11.81
N VAL A 54 -3.03 -20.70 -11.20
CA VAL A 54 -1.60 -20.55 -10.90
C VAL A 54 -0.79 -20.57 -12.19
N VAL A 55 -1.07 -21.54 -13.07
CA VAL A 55 -0.39 -21.65 -14.36
C VAL A 55 -0.68 -20.41 -15.23
N ILE A 56 -1.93 -19.96 -15.29
CA ILE A 56 -2.32 -18.76 -16.02
C ILE A 56 -1.59 -17.54 -15.47
N SER A 57 -1.52 -17.38 -14.15
CA SER A 57 -0.80 -16.27 -13.53
C SER A 57 0.69 -16.28 -13.90
N ILE A 58 1.35 -17.43 -13.83
CA ILE A 58 2.77 -17.57 -14.21
C ILE A 58 2.97 -17.20 -15.68
N VAL A 59 2.10 -17.69 -16.58
CA VAL A 59 2.18 -17.38 -18.02
C VAL A 59 2.02 -15.88 -18.25
N ILE A 60 1.04 -15.22 -17.61
CA ILE A 60 0.84 -13.76 -17.72
C ILE A 60 2.10 -13.00 -17.29
N PHE A 61 2.66 -13.32 -16.12
CA PHE A 61 3.87 -12.66 -15.64
C PHE A 61 5.08 -12.86 -16.57
N ILE A 62 5.27 -14.08 -17.08
CA ILE A 62 6.35 -14.38 -18.03
C ILE A 62 6.15 -13.58 -19.33
N THR A 63 4.94 -13.59 -19.91
CA THR A 63 4.65 -12.83 -21.14
C THR A 63 4.86 -11.34 -20.95
N TYR A 64 4.46 -10.77 -19.80
CA TYR A 64 4.66 -9.36 -19.47
C TYR A 64 6.15 -8.98 -19.42
N VAL A 65 6.98 -9.83 -18.79
CA VAL A 65 8.44 -9.62 -18.72
C VAL A 65 9.10 -9.79 -20.09
N LEU A 66 8.70 -10.80 -20.88
CA LEU A 66 9.23 -11.04 -22.23
C LEU A 66 8.88 -9.92 -23.22
N MET A 67 7.76 -9.22 -23.02
CA MET A 67 7.40 -8.01 -23.77
C MET A 67 8.26 -6.78 -23.40
N GLY A 68 9.22 -6.93 -22.47
CA GLY A 68 10.16 -5.87 -22.09
C GLY A 68 9.65 -4.94 -20.98
N HIS A 69 8.52 -5.26 -20.34
CA HIS A 69 8.00 -4.47 -19.22
C HIS A 69 8.63 -4.91 -17.88
N GLN A 70 9.04 -3.94 -17.05
CA GLN A 70 9.55 -4.22 -15.71
C GLN A 70 8.40 -4.42 -14.72
N LEU A 71 8.42 -5.53 -13.96
CA LEU A 71 7.51 -5.77 -12.85
C LEU A 71 7.92 -4.92 -11.64
N THR A 72 7.43 -3.68 -11.59
CA THR A 72 7.62 -2.81 -10.42
C THR A 72 6.34 -2.70 -9.62
N ALA A 73 6.34 -3.18 -8.37
CA ALA A 73 5.53 -2.55 -7.33
C ALA A 73 6.07 -1.11 -7.23
N THR A 74 5.35 -0.14 -7.78
CA THR A 74 5.87 1.20 -8.09
C THR A 74 6.38 1.94 -6.84
N LYS A 75 7.67 1.75 -6.54
CA LYS A 75 8.43 2.61 -5.64
C LYS A 75 8.67 3.93 -6.36
N GLY A 76 8.56 5.05 -5.65
CA GLY A 76 8.80 6.36 -6.26
C GLY A 76 7.58 7.02 -6.92
N ALA A 77 6.39 6.40 -6.83
CA ALA A 77 5.17 6.98 -7.42
C ALA A 77 4.55 8.07 -6.54
N LEU A 78 3.98 9.08 -7.20
CA LEU A 78 3.08 10.07 -6.60
C LEU A 78 1.64 9.57 -6.72
N VAL A 79 1.03 9.25 -5.58
CA VAL A 79 -0.38 8.88 -5.48
C VAL A 79 -1.16 10.08 -4.95
N GLY A 80 -2.06 10.61 -5.78
CA GLY A 80 -3.03 11.63 -5.39
C GLY A 80 -4.26 11.00 -4.74
N ILE A 81 -4.71 11.54 -3.61
CA ILE A 81 -5.99 11.18 -2.99
C ILE A 81 -6.88 12.41 -3.02
N VAL A 82 -7.97 12.34 -3.79
CA VAL A 82 -8.92 13.44 -3.92
C VAL A 82 -10.27 13.05 -3.33
N GLY A 83 -10.97 14.05 -2.81
CA GLY A 83 -12.33 13.85 -2.33
C GLY A 83 -12.85 15.06 -1.59
N LYS A 84 -14.17 15.11 -1.39
CA LYS A 84 -14.83 16.20 -0.65
C LYS A 84 -14.28 16.33 0.78
N VAL A 85 -14.45 17.49 1.38
CA VAL A 85 -14.14 17.69 2.81
C VAL A 85 -14.96 16.68 3.63
N GLY A 86 -14.31 16.03 4.61
CA GLY A 86 -14.95 15.03 5.46
C GLY A 86 -15.08 13.61 4.87
N CYS A 87 -14.54 13.32 3.68
CA CYS A 87 -14.60 11.97 3.09
C CYS A 87 -13.60 10.96 3.67
N GLY A 88 -12.79 11.36 4.67
CA GLY A 88 -11.86 10.47 5.36
C GLY A 88 -10.43 10.40 4.81
N LYS A 89 -9.96 11.40 4.04
CA LYS A 89 -8.56 11.46 3.53
C LYS A 89 -7.53 11.44 4.66
N SER A 90 -7.66 12.35 5.61
CA SER A 90 -6.81 12.40 6.80
C SER A 90 -6.95 11.12 7.65
N SER A 91 -8.16 10.54 7.71
CA SER A 91 -8.40 9.27 8.40
C SER A 91 -7.69 8.09 7.71
N LEU A 92 -7.59 8.10 6.37
CA LEU A 92 -6.80 7.10 5.64
C LEU A 92 -5.32 7.21 6.00
N LEU A 93 -4.77 8.43 6.05
CA LEU A 93 -3.38 8.64 6.48
C LEU A 93 -3.18 8.20 7.94
N ALA A 94 -4.09 8.54 8.85
CA ALA A 94 -4.06 8.11 10.25
C ALA A 94 -4.16 6.57 10.40
N ALA A 95 -4.87 5.89 9.50
CA ALA A 95 -4.88 4.42 9.46
C ALA A 95 -3.54 3.84 8.97
N ILE A 96 -2.83 4.54 8.08
CA ILE A 96 -1.49 4.13 7.59
C ILE A 96 -0.42 4.38 8.67
N THR A 97 -0.50 5.51 9.39
CA THR A 97 0.43 5.82 10.49
C THR A 97 0.20 4.95 11.73
N GLY A 98 -0.99 4.34 11.84
CA GLY A 98 -1.36 3.46 12.96
C GLY A 98 -2.02 4.21 14.12
N GLU A 99 -2.44 5.47 13.92
CA GLU A 99 -3.21 6.25 14.90
C GLU A 99 -4.65 5.74 15.06
N LEU A 100 -5.20 5.11 14.02
CA LEU A 100 -6.53 4.51 14.08
C LEU A 100 -6.50 3.02 14.41
N HIS A 101 -7.39 2.60 15.31
CA HIS A 101 -7.57 1.19 15.67
C HIS A 101 -8.24 0.43 14.51
N ARG A 102 -7.51 -0.52 13.93
CA ARG A 102 -8.02 -1.35 12.83
C ARG A 102 -8.98 -2.42 13.34
N LEU A 103 -10.22 -2.41 12.85
CA LEU A 103 -11.22 -3.44 13.17
C LEU A 103 -11.05 -4.73 12.32
N ARG A 104 -10.80 -4.59 11.01
CA ARG A 104 -10.66 -5.70 10.03
C ARG A 104 -9.67 -5.33 8.92
N GLY A 105 -9.23 -6.32 8.14
CA GLY A 105 -8.29 -6.14 7.02
C GLY A 105 -6.82 -6.16 7.41
N ARG A 106 -5.93 -5.89 6.44
CA ARG A 106 -4.47 -5.83 6.64
C ARG A 106 -3.91 -4.56 6.00
N VAL A 107 -3.11 -3.83 6.77
CA VAL A 107 -2.30 -2.71 6.29
C VAL A 107 -0.85 -3.15 6.42
N ALA A 108 -0.08 -3.07 5.34
CA ALA A 108 1.33 -3.43 5.32
C ALA A 108 2.11 -2.25 4.75
N VAL A 109 3.02 -1.72 5.56
CA VAL A 109 3.91 -0.61 5.18
C VAL A 109 5.33 -1.14 5.15
N TRP A 110 6.00 -0.94 4.02
CA TRP A 110 7.41 -1.30 3.90
C TRP A 110 8.27 -0.40 4.81
N GLY A 111 9.05 -1.01 5.70
CA GLY A 111 10.00 -0.26 6.54
C GLY A 111 9.36 0.61 7.61
N LEU A 112 8.23 0.18 8.20
CA LEU A 112 7.53 0.90 9.28
C LEU A 112 8.45 1.35 10.43
N SER A 113 9.48 0.54 10.77
CA SER A 113 10.47 0.88 11.80
C SER A 113 11.32 2.11 11.47
N LYS A 114 11.42 2.49 10.19
CA LYS A 114 12.13 3.71 9.74
C LYS A 114 11.25 4.96 9.82
N GLY A 115 9.95 4.81 10.05
CA GLY A 115 8.99 5.91 10.09
C GLY A 115 8.67 6.53 8.73
N PHE A 116 7.94 7.65 8.76
CA PHE A 116 7.39 8.34 7.59
C PHE A 116 7.87 9.78 7.53
N GLY A 117 7.92 10.37 6.34
CA GLY A 117 7.93 11.82 6.19
C GLY A 117 6.49 12.30 6.27
N LEU A 118 6.14 13.08 7.30
CA LEU A 118 4.76 13.47 7.56
C LEU A 118 4.62 14.99 7.50
N ALA A 119 3.69 15.47 6.66
CA ALA A 119 3.21 16.85 6.68
C ALA A 119 1.70 16.81 6.92
N THR A 120 1.26 17.28 8.08
CA THR A 120 -0.15 17.28 8.50
C THR A 120 -0.86 18.56 8.07
N GLN A 121 -2.20 18.49 7.92
CA GLN A 121 -3.03 19.63 7.58
C GLN A 121 -2.91 20.77 8.61
N GLU A 122 -2.77 20.42 9.89
CA GLU A 122 -2.42 21.35 10.97
C GLU A 122 -0.97 21.09 11.40
N PRO A 123 -0.01 21.93 10.95
CA PRO A 123 1.40 21.73 11.24
C PRO A 123 1.71 22.04 12.71
N TRP A 124 2.31 21.07 13.41
CA TRP A 124 2.84 21.30 14.76
C TRP A 124 4.30 21.77 14.72
N ILE A 125 4.58 22.91 15.36
CA ILE A 125 5.92 23.52 15.46
C ILE A 125 6.36 23.50 16.92
N GLN A 126 7.58 23.02 17.16
CA GLN A 126 8.18 22.94 18.48
C GLN A 126 8.68 24.32 18.92
N PHE A 127 8.62 24.60 20.23
CA PHE A 127 9.25 25.77 20.83
C PHE A 127 10.78 25.63 20.83
N ALA A 128 11.38 25.98 19.69
CA ALA A 128 12.82 25.90 19.41
C ALA A 128 13.15 26.83 18.23
N THR A 129 14.40 26.83 17.77
CA THR A 129 14.77 27.56 16.54
C THR A 129 14.11 26.94 15.31
N ILE A 130 13.98 27.71 14.22
CA ILE A 130 13.48 27.18 12.94
C ILE A 130 14.39 26.06 12.44
N ARG A 131 15.71 26.21 12.57
CA ARG A 131 16.67 25.16 12.22
C ARG A 131 16.40 23.87 12.99
N ASP A 132 16.23 23.93 14.30
CA ASP A 132 15.96 22.73 15.11
C ASP A 132 14.63 22.08 14.75
N ASN A 133 13.63 22.89 14.42
CA ASN A 133 12.36 22.40 13.91
C ASN A 133 12.52 21.63 12.60
N ILE A 134 13.39 22.06 11.68
CA ILE A 134 13.62 21.36 10.39
C ILE A 134 14.49 20.11 10.60
N LEU A 135 15.58 20.23 11.37
CA LEU A 135 16.50 19.13 11.64
C LEU A 135 15.83 17.99 12.41
N PHE A 136 15.02 18.34 13.40
CA PHE A 136 14.22 17.43 14.21
C PHE A 136 15.02 16.20 14.70
N GLY A 137 16.19 16.48 15.30
CA GLY A 137 17.11 15.47 15.85
C GLY A 137 18.08 14.85 14.84
N LYS A 138 17.96 15.15 13.54
CA LYS A 138 18.95 14.75 12.53
C LYS A 138 20.15 15.71 12.53
N THR A 139 21.33 15.19 12.21
CA THR A 139 22.56 15.98 12.12
C THR A 139 22.47 17.05 11.02
N PHE A 140 23.02 18.24 11.29
CA PHE A 140 23.04 19.34 10.33
C PHE A 140 24.01 19.08 9.17
N ASP A 141 23.45 18.85 7.99
CA ASP A 141 24.14 18.88 6.70
C ASP A 141 23.84 20.20 5.96
N PRO A 142 24.85 21.08 5.76
CA PRO A 142 24.66 22.37 5.09
C PRO A 142 24.17 22.28 3.64
N LYS A 143 24.53 21.22 2.90
CA LYS A 143 24.17 21.07 1.49
C LYS A 143 22.71 20.69 1.37
N LEU A 144 22.32 19.60 2.03
CA LEU A 144 20.94 19.13 2.08
C LEU A 144 20.02 20.20 2.65
N TYR A 145 20.44 20.88 3.72
CA TYR A 145 19.63 21.91 4.36
C TYR A 145 19.33 23.08 3.41
N ARG A 146 20.32 23.54 2.65
CA ARG A 146 20.13 24.60 1.64
C ARG A 146 19.18 24.17 0.54
N GLU A 147 19.33 22.94 0.04
CA GLU A 147 18.44 22.37 -0.99
C GLU A 147 16.99 22.29 -0.49
N VAL A 148 16.79 21.83 0.75
CA VAL A 148 15.45 21.75 1.36
C VAL A 148 14.83 23.13 1.55
N LEU A 149 15.59 24.12 2.01
CA LEU A 149 15.08 25.49 2.16
C LEU A 149 14.67 26.12 0.82
N GLU A 150 15.46 25.89 -0.23
CA GLU A 150 15.14 26.35 -1.58
C GLU A 150 13.89 25.64 -2.14
N ALA A 151 13.83 24.32 -2.03
CA ALA A 151 12.70 23.52 -2.49
C ALA A 151 11.40 23.87 -1.76
N CYS A 152 11.49 24.24 -0.47
CA CYS A 152 10.36 24.64 0.36
C CYS A 152 10.06 26.15 0.32
N ALA A 153 10.73 26.93 -0.56
CA ALA A 153 10.56 28.38 -0.70
C ALA A 153 10.67 29.13 0.64
N LEU A 154 11.60 28.76 1.52
CA LEU A 154 11.76 29.36 2.85
C LEU A 154 12.81 30.47 2.89
N ASN A 155 13.64 30.61 1.85
CA ASN A 155 14.75 31.56 1.84
C ASN A 155 14.29 33.02 2.05
N GLU A 156 13.20 33.42 1.39
CA GLU A 156 12.64 34.77 1.52
C GLU A 156 12.10 35.01 2.94
N ASP A 157 11.34 34.06 3.50
CA ASP A 157 10.84 34.20 4.88
C ASP A 157 11.97 34.32 5.89
N LEU A 158 13.00 33.48 5.75
CA LEU A 158 14.16 33.51 6.64
C LEU A 158 14.96 34.80 6.52
N SER A 159 15.02 35.41 5.33
CA SER A 159 15.76 36.67 5.14
C SER A 159 15.16 37.87 5.90
N VAL A 160 13.86 37.83 6.19
CA VAL A 160 13.13 38.89 6.89
C VAL A 160 13.17 38.70 8.40
N LEU A 161 13.49 37.49 8.88
CA LEU A 161 13.55 37.18 10.30
C LEU A 161 14.83 37.73 10.94
N PRO A 162 14.76 38.24 12.19
CA PRO A 162 15.86 38.95 12.84
C PRO A 162 17.13 38.11 13.02
N ALA A 163 17.00 36.79 13.19
CA ALA A 163 18.13 35.86 13.32
C ALA A 163 18.11 34.76 12.23
N GLY A 164 17.41 35.00 11.12
CA GLY A 164 17.26 34.00 10.06
C GLY A 164 16.68 32.68 10.58
N ASP A 165 17.35 31.57 10.27
CA ASP A 165 16.94 30.23 10.70
C ASP A 165 17.25 29.89 12.16
N GLN A 166 18.01 30.74 12.86
CA GLN A 166 18.25 30.68 14.31
C GLN A 166 17.15 31.40 15.11
N THR A 167 16.17 31.99 14.44
CA THR A 167 15.04 32.65 15.11
C THR A 167 14.23 31.64 15.93
N GLU A 168 13.98 31.95 17.19
CA GLU A 168 13.14 31.14 18.09
C GLU A 168 11.65 31.32 17.77
N VAL A 169 10.90 30.22 17.79
CA VAL A 169 9.44 30.19 17.59
C VAL A 169 8.75 29.77 18.88
N GLY A 170 7.65 30.41 19.27
CA GLY A 170 6.87 30.03 20.45
C GLY A 170 6.43 31.21 21.32
N GLU A 171 6.05 30.96 22.58
CA GLU A 171 5.49 31.97 23.49
C GLU A 171 6.36 33.21 23.70
N LYS A 172 7.70 33.06 23.64
CA LYS A 172 8.67 34.16 23.73
C LYS A 172 9.35 34.48 22.40
N GLY A 173 8.98 33.76 21.34
CA GLY A 173 9.59 33.83 20.01
C GLY A 173 8.73 34.56 18.99
N VAL A 174 9.10 34.44 17.72
CA VAL A 174 8.31 34.99 16.60
C VAL A 174 7.10 34.09 16.34
N THR A 175 5.95 34.72 16.08
CA THR A 175 4.76 34.02 15.59
C THR A 175 4.82 33.86 14.08
N LEU A 176 4.71 32.62 13.60
CA LEU A 176 4.75 32.29 12.18
C LEU A 176 3.34 32.34 11.56
N SER A 177 3.25 32.73 10.29
CA SER A 177 2.00 32.62 9.52
C SER A 177 1.61 31.15 9.25
N GLY A 178 0.37 30.89 8.86
CA GLY A 178 -0.08 29.54 8.51
C GLY A 178 0.74 28.89 7.40
N GLY A 179 1.00 29.63 6.32
CA GLY A 179 1.83 29.17 5.20
C GLY A 179 3.31 28.98 5.56
N GLN A 180 3.87 29.76 6.48
CA GLN A 180 5.22 29.54 7.01
C GLN A 180 5.29 28.25 7.84
N ARG A 181 4.33 28.02 8.73
CA ARG A 181 4.27 26.77 9.51
C ARG A 181 4.14 25.54 8.61
N ALA A 182 3.31 25.62 7.57
CA ALA A 182 3.15 24.55 6.59
C ALA A 182 4.47 24.24 5.86
N ARG A 183 5.17 25.27 5.37
CA ARG A 183 6.46 25.10 4.68
C ARG A 183 7.57 24.58 5.60
N ILE A 184 7.62 25.00 6.86
CA ILE A 184 8.58 24.46 7.84
C ILE A 184 8.29 23.00 8.15
N ALA A 185 7.03 22.60 8.31
CA ALA A 185 6.68 21.20 8.52
C ALA A 185 6.96 20.33 7.28
N LEU A 186 6.73 20.86 6.07
CA LEU A 186 7.13 20.20 4.83
C LEU A 186 8.65 20.05 4.74
N ALA A 187 9.41 21.11 5.03
CA ALA A 187 10.86 21.08 5.09
C ALA A 187 11.37 20.04 6.11
N ARG A 188 10.76 19.99 7.30
CA ARG A 188 11.03 18.95 8.32
C ARG A 188 10.81 17.56 7.74
N ALA A 189 9.69 17.32 7.06
CA ALA A 189 9.41 16.02 6.46
C ALA A 189 10.47 15.63 5.42
N VAL A 190 10.79 16.54 4.49
CA VAL A 190 11.76 16.33 3.39
C VAL A 190 13.17 16.07 3.92
N TYR A 191 13.60 16.84 4.92
CA TYR A 191 14.93 16.72 5.51
C TYR A 191 15.20 15.34 6.14
N GLN A 192 14.13 14.62 6.51
CA GLN A 192 14.22 13.30 7.13
C GLN A 192 14.53 12.17 6.14
N GLU A 193 14.53 12.42 4.82
CA GLU A 193 14.91 11.47 3.76
C GLU A 193 14.25 10.08 3.91
N LYS A 194 12.93 10.07 4.11
CA LYS A 194 12.16 8.83 4.30
C LYS A 194 11.81 8.20 2.96
N ALA A 195 11.46 6.92 2.97
CA ALA A 195 11.06 6.20 1.74
C ALA A 195 9.58 6.45 1.36
N LEU A 196 8.77 6.82 2.34
CA LEU A 196 7.33 7.05 2.22
C LEU A 196 6.96 8.39 2.85
N TYR A 197 6.31 9.24 2.06
CA TYR A 197 5.80 10.54 2.47
C TYR A 197 4.28 10.55 2.50
N LEU A 198 3.71 11.03 3.60
CA LEU A 198 2.29 11.23 3.81
C LEU A 198 2.05 12.74 3.92
N LEU A 199 1.39 13.31 2.93
CA LEU A 199 1.21 14.75 2.77
C LEU A 199 -0.29 15.06 2.83
N ASP A 200 -0.75 15.59 3.96
CA ASP A 200 -2.15 15.94 4.19
C ASP A 200 -2.39 17.44 3.93
N ASP A 201 -2.78 17.75 2.69
CA ASP A 201 -3.06 19.11 2.21
C ASP A 201 -1.97 20.16 2.54
N PRO A 202 -0.68 19.88 2.28
CA PRO A 202 0.42 20.77 2.67
C PRO A 202 0.42 22.12 1.92
N LEU A 203 -0.39 22.25 0.86
CA LEU A 203 -0.46 23.42 -0.01
C LEU A 203 -1.68 24.32 0.28
N ALA A 204 -2.55 23.96 1.22
CA ALA A 204 -3.80 24.70 1.46
C ALA A 204 -3.58 26.13 1.98
N ALA A 205 -2.55 26.33 2.80
CA ALA A 205 -2.28 27.57 3.51
C ALA A 205 -1.31 28.53 2.79
N VAL A 206 -0.95 28.22 1.54
CA VAL A 206 -0.01 29.02 0.73
C VAL A 206 -0.67 29.53 -0.54
N ASP A 207 -0.14 30.65 -1.07
CA ASP A 207 -0.58 31.25 -2.32
C ASP A 207 -0.28 30.33 -3.52
N ALA A 208 -0.98 30.55 -4.64
CA ALA A 208 -0.90 29.68 -5.82
C ALA A 208 0.52 29.58 -6.40
N ASP A 209 1.26 30.68 -6.45
CA ASP A 209 2.64 30.71 -6.96
C ASP A 209 3.58 29.88 -6.07
N VAL A 210 3.46 30.05 -4.75
CA VAL A 210 4.23 29.27 -3.77
C VAL A 210 3.83 27.79 -3.85
N ALA A 211 2.54 27.48 -3.96
CA ALA A 211 2.05 26.11 -4.10
C ALA A 211 2.63 25.43 -5.35
N SER A 212 2.65 26.13 -6.49
CA SER A 212 3.23 25.65 -7.74
C SER A 212 4.74 25.40 -7.60
N HIS A 213 5.47 26.31 -6.95
CA HIS A 213 6.88 26.12 -6.65
C HIS A 213 7.12 24.89 -5.78
N LEU A 214 6.37 24.72 -4.68
CA LEU A 214 6.48 23.57 -3.79
C LEU A 214 6.16 22.26 -4.52
N LEU A 215 5.13 22.25 -5.35
CA LEU A 215 4.77 21.08 -6.15
C LEU A 215 5.90 20.70 -7.09
N HIS A 216 6.45 21.64 -7.85
CA HIS A 216 7.48 21.37 -8.86
C HIS A 216 8.87 21.11 -8.30
N ARG A 217 9.32 21.91 -7.32
CA ARG A 217 10.67 21.81 -6.76
C ARG A 217 10.77 20.80 -5.63
N CYS A 218 9.76 20.71 -4.76
CA CYS A 218 9.79 19.80 -3.62
C CYS A 218 9.14 18.45 -3.95
N ILE A 219 7.83 18.41 -4.22
CA ILE A 219 7.07 17.16 -4.34
C ILE A 219 7.47 16.36 -5.60
N LEU A 220 7.58 17.03 -6.74
CA LEU A 220 7.97 16.43 -8.02
C LEU A 220 9.47 16.53 -8.30
N GLY A 221 10.21 17.30 -7.52
CA GLY A 221 11.66 17.49 -7.66
C GLY A 221 12.43 16.64 -6.67
N VAL A 222 12.77 17.23 -5.52
CA VAL A 222 13.56 16.60 -4.44
C VAL A 222 12.99 15.24 -4.02
N LEU A 223 11.66 15.12 -3.92
CA LEU A 223 11.03 13.89 -3.47
C LEU A 223 10.80 12.87 -4.59
N SER A 224 11.10 13.16 -5.86
CA SER A 224 10.71 12.38 -7.05
C SER A 224 11.02 10.88 -7.00
N HIS A 225 12.05 10.46 -6.26
CA HIS A 225 12.47 9.06 -6.16
C HIS A 225 11.73 8.26 -5.07
N THR A 226 10.90 8.92 -4.26
CA THR A 226 10.26 8.34 -3.06
C THR A 226 8.78 8.10 -3.25
N THR A 227 8.14 7.20 -2.49
CA THR A 227 6.69 7.03 -2.61
C THR A 227 5.99 8.14 -1.84
N ARG A 228 5.05 8.84 -2.47
CA ARG A 228 4.38 10.02 -1.89
C ARG A 228 2.86 9.85 -2.00
N LEU A 229 2.16 9.96 -0.87
CA LEU A 229 0.71 10.07 -0.84
C LEU A 229 0.36 11.54 -0.60
N LEU A 230 -0.26 12.17 -1.60
CA LEU A 230 -0.70 13.56 -1.54
C LEU A 230 -2.22 13.62 -1.45
N CYS A 231 -2.72 13.94 -0.26
CA CYS A 231 -4.12 14.28 -0.06
C CYS A 231 -4.31 15.77 -0.40
N THR A 232 -5.23 16.07 -1.31
CA THR A 232 -5.59 17.46 -1.65
C THR A 232 -7.04 17.52 -2.09
N HIS A 233 -7.66 18.68 -1.96
CA HIS A 233 -8.97 18.97 -2.55
C HIS A 233 -8.83 19.73 -3.89
N ARG A 234 -7.63 20.25 -4.20
CA ARG A 234 -7.32 20.99 -5.42
C ARG A 234 -6.83 20.02 -6.49
N THR A 235 -7.67 19.79 -7.51
CA THR A 235 -7.40 18.82 -8.60
C THR A 235 -6.27 19.27 -9.52
N GLU A 236 -6.01 20.58 -9.62
CA GLU A 236 -4.91 21.17 -10.40
C GLU A 236 -3.53 20.57 -10.05
N TYR A 237 -3.31 20.19 -8.79
CA TYR A 237 -2.03 19.61 -8.35
C TYR A 237 -1.92 18.11 -8.61
N LEU A 238 -3.00 17.45 -9.04
CA LEU A 238 -3.06 16.02 -9.29
C LEU A 238 -2.87 15.64 -10.76
N GLU A 239 -2.84 16.60 -11.69
CA GLU A 239 -2.59 16.32 -13.12
C GLU A 239 -1.26 15.58 -13.36
N LYS A 240 -0.29 15.77 -12.46
CA LYS A 240 1.04 15.13 -12.53
C LYS A 240 1.18 13.92 -11.62
N ALA A 241 0.10 13.44 -10.99
CA ALA A 241 0.13 12.23 -10.18
C ALA A 241 0.14 10.99 -11.07
N ASP A 242 0.91 9.97 -10.68
CA ASP A 242 0.98 8.69 -11.40
C ASP A 242 -0.31 7.88 -11.23
N LEU A 243 -0.97 8.06 -10.08
CA LEU A 243 -2.23 7.43 -9.73
C LEU A 243 -3.09 8.41 -8.94
N VAL A 244 -4.39 8.44 -9.22
CA VAL A 244 -5.38 9.21 -8.46
C VAL A 244 -6.43 8.25 -7.89
N LEU A 245 -6.71 8.39 -6.60
CA LEU A 245 -7.75 7.67 -5.84
C LEU A 245 -8.88 8.61 -5.42
#